data_AF-A0A4U0X4C6-F1
#
_entry.id   AF-A0A4U0X4C6-F1
#
_cell.length_a   1.000
_cell.length_b   1.000
_cell.length_c   1.000
_cell.angle_alpha   90.00
_cell.angle_beta   90.00
_cell.angle_gamma   90.00
#
_symmetry.space_group_name_H-M   'P 1'
#
loop_
_entity.id
_entity.type
_entity.pdbx_description
1 polymer ?
#
loop_
_entity_poly.entity_id
_entity_poly.type
_entity_poly.pdbx_seq_one_letter_code
_entity_poly.pdbx_strand_id
1 'polypeptide(L)'
;MTMYGNSDTKTYASTNGFLSIMQGSSVYQAVALPSSTLPNNTACPFWDDLKLYGASPDQGIFYSFNAAGTTVTYDYLLGRAGVPSEIYHFQVVYSTGAPGVFVYKYISVGCGNNGVDASVGIQGGNGFVQFSLDVADITPGMTITCDTNKSTCVAS
;
A
#
# COMPACT_ATOMS: atom_id res chain seq x y z
N MET A 1 -8.15 -4.09 11.88
CA MET A 1 -8.18 -3.32 10.61
C MET A 1 -9.43 -3.72 9.85
N THR A 2 -10.10 -2.75 9.21
CA THR A 2 -11.37 -2.96 8.49
C THR A 2 -11.25 -2.46 7.06
N MET A 3 -11.74 -3.23 6.09
CA MET A 3 -11.80 -2.89 4.66
C MET A 3 -13.15 -3.35 4.10
N TYR A 4 -13.96 -2.43 3.58
CA TYR A 4 -15.28 -2.76 2.97
C TYR A 4 -16.14 -3.67 3.85
N GLY A 5 -16.25 -3.34 5.14
CA GLY A 5 -17.04 -4.08 6.14
C GLY A 5 -16.38 -5.36 6.69
N ASN A 6 -15.28 -5.83 6.12
CA ASN A 6 -14.54 -7.00 6.60
C ASN A 6 -13.44 -6.58 7.56
N SER A 7 -13.28 -7.29 8.68
CA SER A 7 -12.30 -6.93 9.71
C SER A 7 -11.43 -8.12 10.11
N ASP A 8 -10.17 -7.84 10.42
CA ASP A 8 -9.22 -8.78 11.01
C ASP A 8 -8.28 -8.03 11.96
N THR A 9 -7.76 -8.72 12.97
CA THR A 9 -6.70 -8.23 13.85
C THR A 9 -5.31 -8.58 13.32
N LYS A 10 -5.21 -9.52 12.37
CA LYS A 10 -3.99 -9.88 11.68
C LYS A 10 -3.90 -9.19 10.32
N THR A 11 -2.73 -8.61 10.04
CA THR A 11 -2.40 -8.00 8.76
C THR A 11 -1.21 -8.73 8.12
N TYR A 12 -1.19 -8.79 6.80
CA TYR A 12 -0.14 -9.41 6.00
C TYR A 12 0.47 -8.33 5.10
N ALA A 13 1.68 -7.88 5.45
CA ALA A 13 2.44 -6.93 4.63
C ALA A 13 3.26 -7.69 3.59
N SER A 14 3.14 -7.32 2.33
CA SER A 14 3.84 -7.94 1.21
C SER A 14 5.00 -7.06 0.76
N THR A 15 6.13 -7.67 0.41
CA THR A 15 7.22 -6.93 -0.23
C THR A 15 6.78 -6.32 -1.55
N ASN A 16 5.75 -6.84 -2.21
CA ASN A 16 5.21 -6.28 -3.46
C ASN A 16 4.31 -5.04 -3.23
N GLY A 17 4.53 -4.30 -2.14
CA GLY A 17 3.91 -3.00 -1.89
C GLY A 17 2.40 -2.99 -1.64
N PHE A 18 1.87 -4.06 -1.04
CA PHE A 18 0.48 -4.10 -0.56
C PHE A 18 0.35 -4.67 0.85
N LEU A 19 -0.77 -4.34 1.48
CA LEU A 19 -1.16 -4.79 2.83
C LEU A 19 -2.54 -5.43 2.77
N SER A 20 -2.67 -6.67 3.21
CA SER A 20 -3.94 -7.40 3.23
C SER A 20 -4.35 -7.87 4.62
N ILE A 21 -5.62 -8.24 4.75
CA ILE A 21 -6.18 -8.93 5.92
C ILE A 21 -6.72 -10.31 5.52
N MET A 22 -6.99 -11.18 6.50
CA MET A 22 -7.47 -12.57 6.35
C MET A 22 -6.45 -13.53 5.72
N GLN A 23 -5.83 -13.17 4.60
CA GLN A 23 -4.79 -13.96 3.94
C GLN A 23 -3.68 -13.07 3.36
N GLY A 24 -2.45 -13.60 3.33
CA GLY A 24 -1.32 -13.00 2.61
C GLY A 24 -1.23 -13.50 1.17
N SER A 25 -0.37 -12.86 0.38
CA SER A 25 -0.05 -13.27 -0.99
C SER A 25 1.36 -12.79 -1.36
N SER A 26 1.95 -13.41 -2.39
CA SER A 26 3.22 -13.02 -2.99
C SER A 26 3.06 -12.57 -4.46
N VAL A 27 1.84 -12.25 -4.89
CA VAL A 27 1.59 -11.76 -6.25
C VAL A 27 2.35 -10.45 -6.47
N TYR A 28 3.12 -10.35 -7.53
CA TYR A 28 3.96 -9.18 -7.81
C TYR A 28 3.45 -8.37 -9.00
N GLN A 29 2.82 -9.03 -9.97
CA GLN A 29 2.35 -8.39 -11.18
C GLN A 29 1.11 -7.54 -10.90
N ALA A 30 1.31 -6.23 -10.86
CA ALA A 30 0.25 -5.25 -10.75
C ALA A 30 -0.71 -5.33 -11.94
N VAL A 31 -2.00 -5.23 -11.66
CA VAL A 31 -3.07 -5.11 -12.64
C VAL A 31 -4.18 -4.20 -12.08
N ALA A 32 -5.20 -3.95 -12.88
CA ALA A 32 -6.39 -3.22 -12.46
C ALA A 32 -7.06 -3.86 -11.23
N LEU A 33 -7.50 -3.02 -10.31
CA LEU A 33 -8.37 -3.37 -9.20
C LEU A 33 -9.85 -3.36 -9.67
N PRO A 34 -10.69 -4.30 -9.17
CA PRO A 34 -10.32 -5.36 -8.27
C PRO A 34 -9.61 -6.49 -9.03
N SER A 35 -8.60 -7.08 -8.41
CA SER A 35 -7.93 -8.26 -8.94
C SER A 35 -8.30 -9.51 -8.14
N SER A 36 -8.57 -10.60 -8.85
CA SER A 36 -8.73 -11.94 -8.26
C SER A 36 -7.39 -12.58 -7.87
N THR A 37 -6.26 -12.03 -8.33
CA THR A 37 -4.92 -12.51 -7.96
C THR A 37 -4.45 -11.97 -6.60
N LEU A 38 -5.06 -10.88 -6.13
CA LEU A 38 -4.85 -10.34 -4.79
C LEU A 38 -5.76 -11.03 -3.77
N PRO A 39 -5.35 -11.06 -2.49
CA PRO A 39 -6.29 -11.23 -1.39
C PRO A 39 -7.46 -10.26 -1.53
N ASN A 40 -8.67 -10.75 -1.26
CA ASN A 40 -9.88 -9.99 -1.52
C ASN A 40 -9.85 -8.61 -0.83
N ASN A 41 -9.38 -8.56 0.41
CA ASN A 41 -9.25 -7.34 1.22
C ASN A 41 -7.80 -6.88 1.26
N THR A 42 -7.45 -5.98 0.35
CA THR A 42 -6.08 -5.50 0.15
C THR A 42 -6.04 -4.00 -0.10
N ALA A 43 -5.20 -3.30 0.66
CA ALA A 43 -4.73 -1.95 0.38
C ALA A 43 -3.47 -2.02 -0.48
N CYS A 44 -3.49 -1.32 -1.61
CA CYS A 44 -2.38 -1.24 -2.57
C CYS A 44 -1.84 0.20 -2.55
N PRO A 45 -1.02 0.60 -1.56
CA PRO A 45 -0.35 1.90 -1.60
C PRO A 45 0.60 2.02 -2.79
N PHE A 46 1.24 0.92 -3.21
CA PHE A 46 2.15 0.90 -4.34
C PHE A 46 2.36 -0.55 -4.80
N TRP A 47 1.32 -1.22 -5.32
CA TRP A 47 1.44 -2.60 -5.75
C TRP A 47 2.24 -2.67 -7.06
N ASP A 48 3.44 -3.24 -7.00
CA ASP A 48 4.39 -3.52 -8.09
C ASP A 48 5.33 -4.66 -7.63
N ASP A 49 6.23 -5.12 -8.50
CA ASP A 49 7.28 -6.10 -8.20
C ASP A 49 8.40 -5.49 -7.37
N LEU A 50 8.10 -5.24 -6.09
CA LEU A 50 9.02 -4.68 -5.12
C LEU A 50 9.73 -5.78 -4.30
N LYS A 51 10.99 -5.52 -3.98
CA LYS A 51 11.91 -6.50 -3.39
C LYS A 51 12.87 -5.85 -2.39
N LEU A 52 13.21 -6.62 -1.37
CA LEU A 52 14.26 -6.28 -0.41
C LEU A 52 15.64 -6.68 -0.94
N TYR A 53 16.57 -5.73 -0.98
CA TYR A 53 17.95 -5.89 -1.46
C TYR A 53 19.00 -5.83 -0.35
N GLY A 54 18.72 -5.22 0.80
CA GLY A 54 19.64 -5.22 1.95
C GLY A 54 19.63 -3.94 2.77
N ALA A 55 20.64 -3.81 3.63
CA ALA A 55 20.70 -2.88 4.76
C ALA A 55 21.29 -1.47 4.46
N SER A 56 21.60 -1.14 3.20
CA SER A 56 22.16 0.18 2.87
C SER A 56 21.47 0.81 1.65
N PRO A 57 20.48 1.70 1.86
CA PRO A 57 19.83 2.02 3.16
C PRO A 57 19.10 0.81 3.74
N ASP A 58 18.79 0.81 5.04
CA ASP A 58 18.08 -0.29 5.74
C ASP A 58 16.68 -0.53 5.15
N GLN A 59 16.60 -1.38 4.11
CA GLN A 59 15.34 -1.74 3.49
C GLN A 59 14.54 -2.70 4.37
N GLY A 60 13.22 -2.58 4.33
CA GLY A 60 12.35 -3.37 5.16
C GLY A 60 10.89 -2.96 5.07
N ILE A 61 10.08 -3.71 5.80
CA ILE A 61 8.72 -3.32 6.15
C ILE A 61 8.69 -3.25 7.68
N PHE A 62 8.52 -2.04 8.20
CA PHE A 62 8.46 -1.78 9.63
C PHE A 62 7.04 -1.40 10.03
N TYR A 63 6.74 -1.51 11.32
CA TYR A 63 5.50 -0.95 11.84
C TYR A 63 5.71 -0.35 13.22
N SER A 64 4.93 0.69 13.52
CA SER A 64 4.90 1.30 14.85
C SER A 64 3.48 1.71 15.21
N PHE A 65 3.21 1.78 16.51
CA PHE A 65 1.98 2.34 17.04
C PHE A 65 2.24 3.74 17.59
N ASN A 66 1.24 4.61 17.51
CA ASN A 66 1.24 5.83 18.31
C ASN A 66 1.21 5.51 19.82
N ALA A 67 1.49 6.50 20.67
CA ALA A 67 1.53 6.31 22.13
C ALA A 67 0.21 5.76 22.72
N ALA A 68 -0.93 6.07 22.09
CA ALA A 68 -2.24 5.57 22.51
C ALA A 68 -2.56 4.14 22.02
N GLY A 69 -1.74 3.54 21.15
CA GLY A 69 -1.98 2.23 20.56
C GLY A 69 -3.15 2.18 19.56
N THR A 70 -3.71 3.32 19.16
CA THR A 70 -4.90 3.41 18.31
C THR A 70 -4.58 3.61 16.83
N THR A 71 -3.36 4.02 16.51
CA THR A 71 -2.91 4.25 15.13
C THR A 71 -1.67 3.44 14.86
N VAL A 72 -1.69 2.68 13.77
CA VAL A 72 -0.55 1.93 13.26
C VAL A 72 -0.06 2.59 11.97
N THR A 73 1.26 2.70 11.85
CA THR A 73 1.95 3.07 10.61
C THR A 73 2.76 1.88 10.15
N TYR A 74 2.51 1.41 8.93
CA TYR A 74 3.38 0.49 8.20
C TYR A 74 4.30 1.31 7.31
N ASP A 75 5.61 1.15 7.45
CA ASP A 75 6.63 1.89 6.72
C ASP A 75 7.37 0.92 5.79
N TYR A 76 7.24 1.14 4.49
CA TYR A 76 7.85 0.33 3.44
C TYR A 76 9.04 1.08 2.87
N LEU A 77 10.22 0.47 2.89
CA LEU A 77 11.41 0.96 2.21
C LEU A 77 12.00 -0.19 1.40
N LEU A 78 11.74 -0.21 0.09
CA LEU A 78 12.01 -1.35 -0.78
C LEU A 78 12.58 -0.90 -2.12
N GLY A 79 13.31 -1.77 -2.81
CA GLY A 79 13.73 -1.56 -4.20
C GLY A 79 12.76 -2.20 -5.19
N ARG A 80 12.85 -1.87 -6.48
CA ARG A 80 12.17 -2.65 -7.53
C ARG A 80 12.96 -3.89 -7.91
N ALA A 81 12.28 -5.00 -8.12
CA ALA A 81 12.89 -6.20 -8.65
C ALA A 81 13.56 -5.91 -10.01
N GLY A 82 14.80 -6.38 -10.17
CA GLY A 82 15.62 -6.11 -11.36
C GLY A 82 16.23 -4.71 -11.43
N VAL A 83 15.76 -3.74 -10.63
CA VAL A 83 16.24 -2.34 -10.65
C VAL A 83 16.48 -1.81 -9.22
N PRO A 84 17.55 -2.27 -8.53
CA PRO A 84 17.77 -1.95 -7.10
C PRO A 84 17.93 -0.45 -6.79
N SER A 85 18.25 0.37 -7.80
CA SER A 85 18.37 1.83 -7.68
C SER A 85 17.03 2.55 -7.62
N GLU A 86 15.93 1.90 -8.03
CA GLU A 86 14.59 2.43 -7.85
C GLU A 86 14.10 2.11 -6.44
N ILE A 87 14.25 3.07 -5.53
CA ILE A 87 13.82 2.95 -4.14
C ILE A 87 12.45 3.58 -3.93
N TYR A 88 11.57 2.83 -3.29
CA TYR A 88 10.22 3.23 -2.93
C TYR A 88 10.12 3.29 -1.41
N HIS A 89 9.89 4.49 -0.88
CA HIS A 89 9.63 4.74 0.52
C HIS A 89 8.22 5.30 0.66
N PHE A 90 7.33 4.52 1.25
CA PHE A 90 5.95 4.93 1.49
C PHE A 90 5.40 4.34 2.78
N GLN A 91 4.35 4.97 3.29
CA GLN A 91 3.68 4.57 4.52
C GLN A 91 2.22 4.25 4.27
N VAL A 92 1.69 3.30 5.04
CA VAL A 92 0.25 3.10 5.21
C VAL A 92 -0.10 3.39 6.67
N VAL A 93 -0.93 4.40 6.89
CA VAL A 93 -1.42 4.77 8.22
C VAL A 93 -2.87 4.33 8.36
N TYR A 94 -3.18 3.65 9.46
CA TYR A 94 -4.53 3.21 9.80
C TYR A 94 -4.82 3.52 11.27
N SER A 95 -6.00 4.08 11.54
CA SER A 95 -6.46 4.37 12.90
C SER A 95 -7.72 3.56 13.24
N THR A 96 -7.77 3.00 14.44
CA THR A 96 -9.00 2.40 14.98
C THR A 96 -10.08 3.44 15.26
N GLY A 97 -9.73 4.73 15.35
CA GLY A 97 -10.69 5.84 15.46
C GLY A 97 -11.38 6.20 14.15
N ALA A 98 -10.87 5.74 13.01
CA ALA A 98 -11.48 5.92 11.69
C ALA A 98 -11.44 4.60 10.89
N PRO A 99 -12.20 3.56 11.31
CA PRO A 99 -12.18 2.28 10.63
C PRO A 99 -12.56 2.40 9.14
N GLY A 100 -11.85 1.66 8.29
CA GLY A 100 -12.06 1.72 6.84
C GLY A 100 -11.35 2.86 6.12
N VAL A 101 -10.65 3.74 6.84
CA VAL A 101 -9.85 4.84 6.25
C VAL A 101 -8.37 4.50 6.30
N PHE A 102 -7.72 4.59 5.14
CA PHE A 102 -6.30 4.32 4.94
C PHE A 102 -5.64 5.56 4.36
N VAL A 103 -4.50 5.94 4.91
CA VAL A 103 -3.71 7.07 4.41
C VAL A 103 -2.38 6.55 3.89
N TYR A 104 -2.12 6.75 2.61
CA TYR A 104 -0.86 6.46 1.96
C TYR A 104 -0.02 7.73 1.90
N LYS A 105 1.24 7.67 2.32
CA LYS A 105 2.17 8.80 2.25
C LYS A 105 3.40 8.38 1.45
N TYR A 106 3.81 9.18 0.48
CA TYR A 106 4.94 8.87 -0.38
C TYR A 106 6.14 9.74 -0.03
N ILE A 107 7.25 9.12 0.37
CA ILE A 107 8.50 9.80 0.72
C ILE A 107 9.45 9.76 -0.48
N SER A 108 9.60 8.60 -1.13
CA SER A 108 10.32 8.44 -2.40
C SER A 108 9.66 7.39 -3.29
N VAL A 109 9.76 7.55 -4.61
CA VAL A 109 8.99 6.76 -5.60
C VAL A 109 9.83 6.43 -6.84
N GLY A 110 10.87 5.62 -6.63
CA GLY A 110 11.59 5.00 -7.74
C GLY A 110 12.40 5.95 -8.60
N CYS A 111 12.98 7.00 -7.99
CA CYS A 111 13.87 7.94 -8.69
C CYS A 111 13.26 8.57 -9.96
N GLY A 112 11.94 8.82 -9.97
CA GLY A 112 11.22 9.40 -11.09
C GLY A 112 10.36 8.41 -11.89
N ASN A 113 10.41 7.12 -11.57
CA ASN A 113 9.47 6.12 -12.11
C ASN A 113 8.02 6.47 -11.75
N ASN A 114 7.78 6.95 -10.51
CA ASN A 114 6.50 7.55 -10.10
C ASN A 114 5.25 6.67 -10.32
N GLY A 115 5.41 5.35 -10.38
CA GLY A 115 4.28 4.41 -10.49
C GLY A 115 3.89 4.01 -11.91
N VAL A 116 4.78 4.16 -12.91
CA VAL A 116 4.47 3.76 -14.31
C VAL A 116 4.06 2.30 -14.49
N ASP A 117 4.36 1.43 -13.53
CA ASP A 117 4.03 0.01 -13.56
C ASP A 117 3.26 -0.42 -12.29
N ALA A 118 2.82 0.55 -11.49
CA ALA A 118 2.19 0.30 -10.20
C ALA A 118 0.67 0.41 -10.27
N SER A 119 0.01 -0.35 -9.41
CA SER A 119 -1.41 -0.20 -9.11
C SER A 119 -1.57 0.40 -7.71
N VAL A 120 -2.20 1.58 -7.65
CA VAL A 120 -2.51 2.29 -6.40
C VAL A 120 -4.02 2.32 -6.18
N GLY A 121 -4.45 1.88 -5.01
CA GLY A 121 -5.86 1.85 -4.64
C GLY A 121 -6.16 0.90 -3.49
N ILE A 122 -7.40 0.43 -3.41
CA ILE A 122 -7.84 -0.49 -2.36
C ILE A 122 -9.00 -1.35 -2.85
N GLN A 123 -9.02 -2.62 -2.49
CA GLN A 123 -10.12 -3.55 -2.78
C GLN A 123 -10.59 -4.32 -1.54
N GLY A 124 -11.84 -4.79 -1.61
CA GLY A 124 -12.50 -5.66 -0.65
C GLY A 124 -13.67 -6.39 -1.32
N GLY A 125 -14.21 -7.41 -0.65
CA GLY A 125 -15.29 -8.22 -1.23
C GLY A 125 -16.56 -7.47 -1.65
N ASN A 126 -16.76 -6.25 -1.14
CA ASN A 126 -17.95 -5.44 -1.41
C ASN A 126 -17.64 -4.15 -2.19
N GLY A 127 -16.40 -3.94 -2.64
CA GLY A 127 -16.04 -2.71 -3.35
C GLY A 127 -14.55 -2.56 -3.61
N PHE A 128 -14.22 -1.64 -4.50
CA PHE A 128 -12.84 -1.29 -4.80
C PHE A 128 -12.76 0.16 -5.29
N VAL A 129 -11.56 0.71 -5.24
CA VAL A 129 -11.19 1.96 -5.91
C VAL A 129 -9.81 1.76 -6.52
N GLN A 130 -9.70 2.09 -7.81
CA GLN A 130 -8.42 2.33 -8.47
C GLN A 130 -8.15 3.84 -8.42
N PHE A 131 -7.04 4.24 -7.83
CA PHE A 131 -6.58 5.63 -7.89
C PHE A 131 -5.70 5.87 -9.12
N SER A 132 -4.69 5.01 -9.31
CA SER A 132 -3.73 5.08 -10.40
C SER A 132 -3.34 3.68 -10.85
N LEU A 133 -3.14 3.49 -12.15
CA LEU A 133 -2.69 2.24 -12.76
C LEU A 133 -1.81 2.57 -13.95
N ASP A 134 -0.59 2.03 -13.95
CA ASP A 134 0.35 2.09 -15.07
C ASP A 134 0.62 3.50 -15.59
N VAL A 135 0.70 4.49 -14.67
CA VAL A 135 0.92 5.90 -14.99
C VAL A 135 1.85 6.58 -13.97
N ALA A 136 2.69 7.49 -14.45
CA ALA A 136 3.70 8.21 -13.66
C ALA A 136 3.12 9.37 -12.81
N ASP A 137 2.09 9.12 -12.00
CA ASP A 137 1.34 10.17 -11.28
C ASP A 137 1.53 10.15 -9.76
N ILE A 138 2.29 9.20 -9.23
CA ILE A 138 2.62 9.14 -7.81
C ILE A 138 3.90 9.93 -7.54
N THR A 139 3.81 11.04 -6.82
CA THR A 139 4.97 11.93 -6.58
C THR A 139 5.42 11.94 -5.11
N PRO A 140 6.71 12.22 -4.83
CA PRO A 140 7.17 12.44 -3.46
C PRO A 140 6.38 13.57 -2.77
N GLY A 141 6.05 13.37 -1.50
CA GLY A 141 5.25 14.31 -0.69
C GLY A 141 3.74 14.15 -0.84
N MET A 142 3.26 13.40 -1.84
CA MET A 142 1.83 13.17 -2.02
C MET A 142 1.26 12.34 -0.86
N THR A 143 0.02 12.67 -0.48
CA THR A 143 -0.78 11.85 0.42
C THR A 143 -2.05 11.41 -0.29
N ILE A 144 -2.39 10.12 -0.24
CA ILE A 144 -3.66 9.58 -0.73
C ILE A 144 -4.47 9.07 0.44
N THR A 145 -5.71 9.50 0.58
CA THR A 145 -6.64 8.96 1.57
C THR A 145 -7.68 8.09 0.87
N CYS A 146 -7.67 6.79 1.16
CA CYS A 146 -8.66 5.84 0.71
C CYS A 146 -9.68 5.54 1.82
N ASP A 147 -10.96 5.86 1.57
CA ASP A 147 -12.08 5.60 2.47
C ASP A 147 -12.97 4.49 1.88
N THR A 148 -12.87 3.28 2.44
CA THR A 148 -13.64 2.11 2.02
C THR A 148 -15.12 2.16 2.42
N ASN A 149 -15.52 3.10 3.27
CA ASN A 149 -16.93 3.33 3.59
C ASN A 149 -17.60 4.17 2.49
N LYS A 150 -16.82 4.95 1.74
CA LYS A 150 -17.28 5.82 0.66
C LYS A 150 -16.87 5.34 -0.73
N SER A 151 -16.02 4.32 -0.80
CA SER A 151 -15.38 3.88 -2.05
C SER A 151 -14.69 5.05 -2.76
N THR A 152 -13.81 5.75 -2.05
CA THR A 152 -13.01 6.85 -2.63
C THR A 152 -11.54 6.71 -2.28
N CYS A 153 -10.66 7.20 -3.16
CA CYS A 153 -9.26 7.48 -2.90
C CYS A 153 -8.97 8.88 -3.45
N VAL A 154 -8.50 9.80 -2.61
CA VAL A 154 -8.31 11.21 -2.99
C VAL A 154 -6.92 11.66 -2.57
N ALA A 155 -6.22 12.34 -3.48
CA ALA A 155 -4.93 12.95 -3.20
C ALA A 155 -5.08 14.31 -2.51
N SER A 156 -4.13 14.64 -1.63
CA SER A 156 -4.01 15.92 -0.94
C SER A 156 -2.55 16.35 -0.81
#